data_AF-A0A3E0HFZ4-F1
#
_entry.id   AF-A0A3E0HFZ4-F1
#
_cell.length_a   1.000
_cell.length_b   1.000
_cell.length_c   1.000
_cell.angle_alpha   90.00
_cell.angle_beta   90.00
_cell.angle_gamma   90.00
#
_symmetry.space_group_name_H-M   'P 1'
#
loop_
_entity.id
_entity.type
_entity.pdbx_description
1 polymer ?
#
loop_
_entity_poly.entity_id
_entity_poly.type
_entity_poly.pdbx_seq_one_letter_code
_entity_poly.pdbx_strand_id
1 'polypeptide(L)'
;MGAWGPGPFDNDDAADFVDELDGLDEGDRRESLVAALTAAADEEDYLDGGVASIAVAAAALVAGGEHDDLGELAEQALVRVLGDDSELAELWAEADGGAWAAEISKLRQALSS
;
A
#
# COMPACT_ATOMS: atom_id res chain seq x y z
N MET A 1 -3.42 -2.20 21.32
CA MET A 1 -4.24 -1.35 20.44
C MET A 1 -3.27 -0.88 19.39
N GLY A 2 -3.45 -1.36 18.17
CA GLY A 2 -2.56 -1.06 17.05
C GLY A 2 -2.69 0.39 16.59
N ALA A 3 -1.68 0.85 15.86
CA ALA A 3 -1.78 2.05 15.06
C ALA A 3 -2.86 1.82 13.99
N TRP A 4 -3.86 2.71 13.99
CA TRP A 4 -4.84 2.77 12.92
C TRP A 4 -5.13 4.24 12.62
N GLY A 5 -4.78 4.65 11.41
CA GLY A 5 -5.05 5.99 10.86
C GLY A 5 -5.17 5.95 9.34
N PRO A 6 -5.55 7.09 8.72
CA PRO A 6 -5.80 7.17 7.29
C PRO A 6 -4.52 7.26 6.44
N GLY A 7 -3.36 7.50 7.06
CA GLY A 7 -2.09 7.60 6.36
C GLY A 7 -1.53 6.22 5.97
N PRO A 8 -0.65 6.17 4.95
CA PRO A 8 -0.10 4.92 4.41
C PRO A 8 0.79 4.15 5.40
N PHE A 9 1.25 4.80 6.46
CA PHE A 9 2.11 4.22 7.50
C PHE A 9 1.45 4.19 8.88
N ASP A 10 0.17 4.58 8.96
CA ASP A 10 -0.57 4.64 10.24
C ASP A 10 -1.21 3.28 10.60
N ASN A 11 -0.85 2.19 9.91
CA ASN A 11 -1.31 0.83 10.17
C ASN A 11 -0.14 -0.01 10.70
N ASP A 12 -0.38 -0.89 11.68
CA ASP A 12 0.67 -1.76 12.26
C ASP A 12 1.40 -2.60 11.21
N ASP A 13 0.68 -3.25 10.28
CA ASP A 13 1.32 -4.08 9.24
C ASP A 13 2.19 -3.24 8.30
N ALA A 14 1.76 -2.00 8.02
CA ALA A 14 2.53 -1.04 7.24
C ALA A 14 3.78 -0.55 7.99
N ALA A 15 3.66 -0.30 9.30
CA ALA A 15 4.77 0.13 10.14
C ALA A 15 5.82 -0.98 10.28
N ASP A 16 5.39 -2.22 10.55
CA ASP A 16 6.26 -3.39 10.65
C ASP A 16 7.01 -3.63 9.33
N PHE A 17 6.34 -3.47 8.19
CA PHE A 17 6.97 -3.56 6.88
C PHE A 17 8.06 -2.50 6.67
N VAL A 18 7.78 -1.23 6.98
CA VAL A 18 8.77 -0.15 6.85
C VAL A 18 9.97 -0.37 7.78
N ASP A 19 9.72 -0.80 9.02
CA ASP A 19 10.78 -1.14 9.97
C ASP A 19 11.66 -2.29 9.46
N GLU A 20 11.09 -3.28 8.75
CA GLU A 20 11.85 -4.34 8.09
C GLU A 20 12.73 -3.79 6.96
N LEU A 21 12.19 -2.93 6.08
CA LEU A 21 12.94 -2.33 4.97
C LEU A 21 14.16 -1.52 5.42
N ASP A 22 14.12 -0.91 6.61
CA ASP A 22 15.24 -0.15 7.18
C ASP A 22 16.45 -1.01 7.56
N GLY A 23 16.25 -2.33 7.72
CA GLY A 23 17.33 -3.29 7.95
C GLY A 23 17.97 -3.85 6.67
N LEU A 24 17.38 -3.60 5.50
CA LEU A 24 17.75 -4.22 4.23
C LEU A 24 18.74 -3.35 3.43
N ASP A 25 19.50 -3.99 2.54
CA ASP A 25 20.24 -3.25 1.51
C ASP A 25 19.32 -2.81 0.36
N GLU A 26 19.83 -1.97 -0.55
CA GLU A 26 19.02 -1.39 -1.63
C GLU A 26 18.40 -2.44 -2.57
N GLY A 27 19.09 -3.57 -2.79
CA GLY A 27 18.58 -4.65 -3.61
C GLY A 27 17.43 -5.38 -2.92
N ASP A 28 17.66 -5.77 -1.67
CA ASP A 28 16.67 -6.47 -0.85
C ASP A 28 15.44 -5.58 -0.58
N ARG A 29 15.64 -4.27 -0.32
CA ARG A 29 14.55 -3.29 -0.17
C ARG A 29 13.67 -3.25 -1.41
N ARG A 30 14.28 -3.19 -2.59
CA ARG A 30 13.55 -3.20 -3.85
C ARG A 30 12.78 -4.50 -4.05
N GLU A 31 13.38 -5.65 -3.77
CA GLU A 31 12.71 -6.94 -3.89
C GLU A 31 11.50 -7.03 -2.95
N SER A 32 11.63 -6.54 -1.71
CA SER A 32 10.52 -6.46 -0.76
C SER A 32 9.39 -5.53 -1.23
N LEU A 33 9.72 -4.38 -1.83
CA LEU A 33 8.71 -3.49 -2.43
C LEU A 33 7.97 -4.17 -3.58
N VAL A 34 8.67 -4.85 -4.48
CA VAL A 34 8.05 -5.61 -5.58
C VAL A 34 7.15 -6.71 -5.01
N ALA A 35 7.62 -7.47 -4.03
CA ALA A 35 6.85 -8.55 -3.41
C ALA A 35 5.55 -8.03 -2.76
N ALA A 36 5.62 -6.92 -2.01
CA ALA A 36 4.46 -6.29 -1.38
C ALA A 36 3.40 -5.86 -2.41
N LEU A 37 3.82 -5.18 -3.48
CA LEU A 37 2.91 -4.69 -4.51
C LEU A 37 2.30 -5.85 -5.32
N THR A 38 3.11 -6.84 -5.70
CA THR A 38 2.62 -8.04 -6.41
C THR A 38 1.67 -8.86 -5.55
N ALA A 39 1.93 -9.02 -4.25
CA ALA A 39 1.04 -9.75 -3.36
C ALA A 39 -0.39 -9.17 -3.34
N ALA A 40 -0.52 -7.84 -3.39
CA ALA A 40 -1.83 -7.22 -3.54
C ALA A 40 -2.36 -7.30 -4.98
N ALA A 41 -1.54 -6.99 -5.99
CA ALA A 41 -1.99 -6.91 -7.38
C ALA A 41 -2.47 -8.26 -7.96
N ASP A 42 -1.82 -9.36 -7.58
CA ASP A 42 -2.11 -10.71 -8.09
C ASP A 42 -3.17 -11.46 -7.25
N GLU A 43 -3.69 -10.88 -6.17
CA GLU A 43 -4.76 -11.50 -5.38
C GLU A 43 -6.10 -11.45 -6.12
N GLU A 44 -6.56 -12.61 -6.60
CA GLU A 44 -7.76 -12.73 -7.42
C GLU A 44 -9.05 -12.91 -6.59
N ASP A 45 -8.95 -13.39 -5.35
CA ASP A 45 -10.10 -13.63 -4.48
C ASP A 45 -10.32 -12.43 -3.54
N TYR A 46 -10.07 -12.60 -2.24
CA TYR A 46 -10.33 -11.56 -1.23
C TYR A 46 -9.01 -11.06 -0.67
N LEU A 47 -8.79 -9.74 -0.77
CA LEU A 47 -7.56 -9.11 -0.33
C LEU A 47 -7.62 -8.79 1.17
N ASP A 48 -6.77 -9.47 1.91
CA ASP A 48 -6.55 -9.29 3.35
C ASP A 48 -6.11 -7.85 3.68
N GLY A 49 -6.62 -7.31 4.80
CA GLY A 49 -6.38 -5.94 5.21
C GLY A 49 -4.92 -5.63 5.53
N GLY A 50 -4.15 -6.60 6.01
CA GLY A 50 -2.72 -6.44 6.28
C GLY A 50 -1.91 -6.37 4.99
N VAL A 51 -2.20 -7.27 4.04
CA VAL A 51 -1.59 -7.24 2.69
C VAL A 51 -1.92 -5.93 1.98
N ALA A 52 -3.17 -5.49 2.04
CA ALA A 52 -3.60 -4.20 1.47
C ALA A 52 -2.86 -3.01 2.11
N SER A 53 -2.69 -3.01 3.44
CA SER A 53 -2.00 -1.94 4.17
C SER A 53 -0.52 -1.87 3.79
N ILE A 54 0.15 -3.02 3.70
CA ILE A 54 1.54 -3.13 3.25
C ILE A 54 1.69 -2.61 1.81
N ALA A 55 0.77 -2.98 0.91
CA ALA A 55 0.80 -2.50 -0.48
C ALA A 55 0.62 -0.98 -0.59
N VAL A 56 -0.24 -0.38 0.24
CA VAL A 56 -0.40 1.09 0.32
C VAL A 56 0.90 1.76 0.79
N ALA A 57 1.57 1.20 1.80
CA ALA A 57 2.86 1.71 2.27
C ALA A 57 3.95 1.62 1.19
N ALA A 58 4.06 0.47 0.52
CA ALA A 58 4.99 0.26 -0.58
C ALA A 58 4.72 1.25 -1.74
N ALA A 59 3.46 1.46 -2.11
CA ALA A 59 3.09 2.42 -3.14
C ALA A 59 3.43 3.87 -2.75
N ALA A 60 3.33 4.21 -1.47
CA ALA A 60 3.72 5.53 -0.96
C ALA A 60 5.23 5.78 -1.05
N LEU A 61 6.06 4.77 -0.77
CA LEU A 61 7.51 4.85 -0.93
C LEU A 61 7.88 5.02 -2.42
N VAL A 62 7.24 4.26 -3.32
CA VAL A 62 7.42 4.41 -4.77
C VAL A 62 7.05 5.81 -5.26
N ALA A 63 5.90 6.32 -4.81
CA ALA A 63 5.47 7.70 -5.12
C ALA A 63 6.41 8.78 -4.57
N GLY A 64 7.19 8.46 -3.53
CA GLY A 64 8.22 9.33 -2.96
C GLY A 64 9.50 9.42 -3.79
N GLY A 65 9.60 8.68 -4.90
CA GLY A 65 10.77 8.63 -5.78
C GLY A 65 11.75 7.49 -5.46
N GLU A 66 11.36 6.55 -4.59
CA GLU A 66 12.10 5.30 -4.43
C GLU A 66 11.65 4.32 -5.52
N HIS A 67 12.48 4.09 -6.54
CA HIS A 67 12.19 3.16 -7.64
C HIS A 67 11.01 3.56 -8.55
N ASP A 68 11.15 4.70 -9.26
CA ASP A 68 10.17 5.19 -10.24
C ASP A 68 9.71 4.14 -11.27
N ASP A 69 10.54 3.13 -11.54
CA ASP A 69 10.24 2.04 -12.46
C ASP A 69 9.19 1.04 -11.93
N LEU A 70 8.79 1.14 -10.66
CA LEU A 70 7.71 0.35 -10.05
C LEU A 70 6.34 1.05 -10.11
N GLY A 71 6.25 2.27 -10.68
CA GLY A 71 5.03 3.08 -10.64
C GLY A 71 3.79 2.38 -11.21
N GLU A 72 3.93 1.63 -12.30
CA GLU A 72 2.81 0.88 -12.90
C GLU A 72 2.31 -0.24 -11.98
N LEU A 73 3.22 -0.99 -11.35
CA LEU A 73 2.88 -2.05 -10.42
C LEU A 73 2.22 -1.48 -9.15
N ALA A 74 2.73 -0.34 -8.66
CA ALA A 74 2.17 0.36 -7.52
C ALA A 74 0.72 0.84 -7.79
N GLU A 75 0.46 1.38 -8.98
CA GLU A 75 -0.89 1.77 -9.39
C GLU A 75 -1.83 0.57 -9.49
N GLN A 76 -1.37 -0.56 -10.04
CA GLN A 76 -2.16 -1.80 -10.10
C GLN A 76 -2.53 -2.31 -8.70
N ALA A 77 -1.58 -2.32 -7.78
CA ALA A 77 -1.82 -2.69 -6.39
C ALA A 77 -2.86 -1.77 -5.73
N LEU A 78 -2.75 -0.44 -5.91
CA LEU A 78 -3.72 0.52 -5.36
C LEU A 78 -5.11 0.37 -5.97
N VAL A 79 -5.22 0.03 -7.25
CA VAL A 79 -6.51 -0.30 -7.88
C VAL A 79 -7.12 -1.54 -7.22
N ARG A 80 -6.31 -2.56 -6.92
CA ARG A 80 -6.78 -3.78 -6.27
C ARG A 80 -7.16 -3.57 -4.81
N VAL A 81 -6.45 -2.70 -4.08
CA VAL A 81 -6.79 -2.26 -2.71
C VAL A 81 -8.11 -1.50 -2.66
N LEU A 82 -8.46 -0.75 -3.71
CA LEU A 82 -9.73 -0.02 -3.80
C LEU A 82 -10.90 -0.88 -4.32
N GLY A 83 -10.65 -2.15 -4.64
CA GLY A 83 -11.66 -3.07 -5.17
C GLY A 83 -12.68 -3.51 -4.12
N ASP A 84 -13.85 -3.96 -4.59
CA ASP A 84 -14.94 -4.43 -3.73
C ASP A 84 -14.55 -5.68 -2.90
N ASP A 85 -13.64 -6.52 -3.40
CA ASP A 85 -13.11 -7.70 -2.71
C ASP A 85 -11.85 -7.37 -1.89
N SER A 86 -11.84 -6.27 -1.14
CA SER A 86 -10.74 -5.87 -0.25
C SER A 86 -11.23 -5.53 1.14
N GLU A 87 -10.70 -6.22 2.15
CA GLU A 87 -11.03 -5.96 3.56
C GLU A 87 -10.73 -4.51 3.95
N LEU A 88 -9.60 -3.96 3.51
CA LEU A 88 -9.22 -2.58 3.83
C LEU A 88 -10.23 -1.57 3.23
N ALA A 89 -10.70 -1.80 2.01
CA ALA A 89 -11.73 -0.96 1.40
C ALA A 89 -13.07 -1.07 2.14
N GLU A 90 -13.49 -2.28 2.50
CA GLU A 90 -14.71 -2.54 3.28
C GLU A 90 -14.65 -1.82 4.64
N LEU A 91 -13.55 -1.96 5.38
CA LEU A 91 -13.35 -1.30 6.68
C LEU A 91 -13.47 0.22 6.58
N TRP A 92 -12.88 0.84 5.54
CA TRP A 92 -12.97 2.28 5.35
C TRP A 92 -14.32 2.75 4.79
N ALA A 93 -15.05 1.89 4.08
CA ALA A 93 -16.42 2.17 3.65
C ALA A 93 -17.41 2.14 4.83
N GLU A 94 -17.18 1.27 5.81
CA GLU A 94 -17.96 1.23 7.06
C GLU A 94 -17.57 2.34 8.04
N ALA A 95 -16.35 2.85 7.96
CA ALA A 95 -15.85 3.98 8.73
C ALA A 95 -16.08 5.33 8.04
N ASP A 96 -15.66 6.42 8.68
CA ASP A 96 -15.56 7.76 8.05
C ASP A 96 -14.27 7.85 7.20
N GLY A 97 -14.21 7.07 6.12
CA GLY A 97 -13.02 6.86 5.29
C GLY A 97 -12.64 7.99 4.33
N GLY A 98 -13.25 9.18 4.45
CA GLY A 98 -12.99 10.30 3.54
C GLY A 98 -11.52 10.76 3.53
N ALA A 99 -10.85 10.71 4.69
CA ALA A 99 -9.43 11.04 4.79
C ALA A 99 -8.55 9.99 4.09
N TRP A 100 -8.82 8.70 4.32
CA TRP A 100 -8.08 7.61 3.68
C TRP A 100 -8.24 7.64 2.15
N ALA A 101 -9.46 7.80 1.64
CA ALA A 101 -9.71 7.89 0.21
C ALA A 101 -9.00 9.08 -0.44
N ALA A 102 -8.89 10.21 0.27
CA ALA A 102 -8.13 11.37 -0.20
C ALA A 102 -6.62 11.08 -0.25
N GLU A 103 -6.07 10.33 0.72
CA GLU A 103 -4.67 9.92 0.71
C GLU A 103 -4.35 8.96 -0.45
N ILE A 104 -5.16 7.91 -0.65
CA ILE A 104 -4.97 6.99 -1.79
C ILE A 104 -5.06 7.73 -3.12
N SER A 105 -6.00 8.67 -3.26
CA SER A 105 -6.13 9.49 -4.46
C SER A 105 -4.88 10.35 -4.74
N LYS A 106 -4.19 10.85 -3.71
CA LYS A 106 -2.94 11.59 -3.88
C LYS A 106 -1.80 10.68 -4.32
N LEU A 107 -1.70 9.48 -3.75
CA LEU A 107 -0.67 8.50 -4.11
C LEU A 107 -0.77 8.12 -5.59
N ARG A 108 -1.97 7.77 -6.06
CA ARG A 108 -2.22 7.42 -7.47
C ARG A 108 -1.85 8.56 -8.43
N GLN A 109 -2.16 9.81 -8.05
CA GLN A 109 -1.74 10.97 -8.85
C GLN A 109 -0.22 11.11 -8.94
N ALA A 110 0.50 10.89 -7.84
CA ALA A 110 1.95 10.95 -7.81
C ALA A 110 2.61 9.85 -8.66
N LEU A 111 2.05 8.63 -8.65
CA LEU A 111 2.53 7.50 -9.46
C LEU A 111 2.31 7.67 -10.97
N SER A 112 1.34 8.50 -11.35
CA SER A 112 1.00 8.80 -12.75
C SER A 112 1.80 9.95 -13.38
N SER A 113 2.73 10.57 -12.62
CA SER A 113 3.42 11.80 -13.00
C SER A 113 4.75 11.61 -13.72
#